data_AF-A0A7J9YYX6-F1
#
_entry.id   AF-A0A7J9YYX6-F1
#
_cell.length_a   1.000
_cell.length_b   1.000
_cell.length_c   1.000
_cell.angle_alpha   90.00
_cell.angle_beta   90.00
_cell.angle_gamma   90.00
#
_symmetry.space_group_name_H-M   'P 1'
#
loop_
_entity.id
_entity.type
_entity.pdbx_description
1 polymer ?
#
loop_
_entity_poly.entity_id
_entity_poly.type
_entity_poly.pdbx_seq_one_letter_code
_entity_poly.pdbx_strand_id
1 'polypeptide(L)'
;MASDVMGASGRAMMHALISGQGEPEVLAELAKGRLRRKLPELRKALTTRFRDHHAFLLGRMLTHVEDLESDIEAISERVEATIAPFARQVELLTTIPGVGKRSAEVILAEIGSDMSQFPTAAHLASWAGICPDQRESAGKRKSAKTRRGAQHLRT
;
A
#
# COMPACT_ATOMS: atom_id res chain seq x y z
N MET A 1 6.60 24.78 3.18
CA MET A 1 6.48 23.30 3.20
C MET A 1 6.38 22.74 1.78
N ALA A 2 7.20 21.75 1.45
CA ALA A 2 7.04 20.90 0.27
C ALA A 2 5.84 19.98 0.50
N SER A 3 5.03 19.73 -0.54
CA SER A 3 3.86 18.84 -0.44
C SER A 3 4.25 17.36 -0.38
N ASP A 4 5.41 17.02 -0.90
CA ASP A 4 5.98 15.68 -0.91
C ASP A 4 7.51 15.80 -0.88
N VAL A 5 8.11 15.30 0.19
CA VAL A 5 9.58 15.32 0.41
C VAL A 5 10.27 14.16 -0.32
N MET A 6 9.54 13.08 -0.60
CA MET A 6 10.04 11.89 -1.31
C MET A 6 9.70 11.91 -2.81
N GLY A 7 9.01 12.94 -3.28
CA GLY A 7 8.73 13.15 -4.69
C GLY A 7 10.00 13.41 -5.50
N ALA A 8 9.86 13.44 -6.83
CA ALA A 8 10.99 13.49 -7.77
C ALA A 8 12.02 14.60 -7.49
N SER A 9 11.57 15.80 -7.08
CA SER A 9 12.48 16.90 -6.73
C SER A 9 13.23 16.66 -5.42
N GLY A 10 12.56 16.10 -4.40
CA GLY A 10 13.20 15.81 -3.12
C GLY A 10 14.24 14.71 -3.25
N ARG A 11 13.94 13.63 -3.99
CA ARG A 11 14.91 12.56 -4.30
C ARG A 11 16.10 13.08 -5.08
N ALA A 12 15.88 13.89 -6.11
CA ALA A 12 16.98 14.50 -6.87
C ALA A 12 17.92 15.30 -5.96
N MET A 13 17.37 16.11 -5.04
CA MET A 13 18.17 16.85 -4.06
C MET A 13 18.90 15.92 -3.09
N MET A 14 18.25 14.85 -2.61
CA MET A 14 18.88 13.87 -1.71
C MET A 14 20.03 13.12 -2.38
N HIS A 15 19.88 12.68 -3.64
CA HIS A 15 20.97 12.07 -4.41
C HIS A 15 22.13 13.05 -4.65
N ALA A 16 21.83 14.31 -4.95
CA ALA A 16 22.85 15.34 -5.12
C ALA A 16 23.63 15.58 -3.82
N LEU A 17 22.94 15.65 -2.67
CA LEU A 17 23.55 15.72 -1.34
C LEU A 17 24.45 14.51 -1.06
N ILE A 18 23.98 13.28 -1.34
CA ILE A 18 24.77 12.04 -1.18
C ILE A 18 26.02 12.07 -2.07
N SER A 19 25.93 12.62 -3.28
CA SER A 19 27.02 12.72 -4.25
C SER A 19 28.02 13.83 -3.95
N GLY A 20 27.88 14.53 -2.81
CA GLY A 20 28.76 15.62 -2.40
C GLY A 20 28.44 16.98 -3.06
N GLN A 21 27.35 17.09 -3.81
CA GLN A 21 26.86 18.35 -4.36
C GLN A 21 26.01 19.08 -3.32
N GLY A 22 26.69 19.64 -2.31
CA GLY A 22 26.07 20.32 -1.18
C GLY A 22 25.74 21.80 -1.41
N GLU A 23 26.10 22.37 -2.56
CA GLU A 23 25.91 23.79 -2.84
C GLU A 23 24.41 24.15 -2.87
N PRO A 24 23.93 25.03 -1.98
CA PRO A 24 22.50 25.33 -1.85
C PRO A 24 21.85 25.84 -3.13
N GLU A 25 22.63 26.53 -3.97
CA GLU A 25 22.19 27.02 -5.28
C GLU A 25 21.95 25.90 -6.28
N VAL A 26 22.87 24.93 -6.37
CA VAL A 26 22.77 23.77 -7.26
C VAL A 26 21.59 22.89 -6.85
N LEU A 27 21.45 22.65 -5.55
CA LEU A 27 20.36 21.85 -4.99
C LEU A 27 18.99 22.52 -5.19
N ALA A 28 18.90 23.84 -5.01
CA ALA A 28 17.65 24.57 -5.20
C ALA A 28 17.16 24.48 -6.66
N GLU A 29 18.06 24.50 -7.64
CA GLU A 29 17.69 24.38 -9.06
C GLU A 29 17.08 23.02 -9.45
N LEU A 30 17.32 21.96 -8.67
CA LEU A 30 16.67 20.65 -8.84
C LEU A 30 15.17 20.68 -8.49
N ALA A 31 14.68 21.77 -7.89
CA ALA A 31 13.25 21.96 -7.63
C ALA A 31 12.46 22.03 -8.94
N LYS A 32 11.36 21.28 -9.02
CA LYS A 32 10.41 21.29 -10.15
C LYS A 32 9.05 21.84 -9.72
N GLY A 33 8.30 22.36 -10.69
CA GLY A 33 6.91 22.77 -10.51
C GLY A 33 6.71 23.84 -9.43
N ARG A 34 5.72 23.63 -8.55
CA ARG A 34 5.36 24.59 -7.47
C ARG A 34 6.48 24.80 -6.46
N LEU A 35 7.43 23.88 -6.35
CA LEU A 35 8.56 23.97 -5.43
C LEU A 35 9.56 25.07 -5.84
N ARG A 36 9.64 25.40 -7.15
CA ARG A 36 10.46 26.52 -7.66
C ARG A 36 10.02 27.88 -7.14
N ARG A 37 8.75 28.03 -6.73
CA ARG A 37 8.28 29.29 -6.12
C ARG A 37 8.91 29.55 -4.75
N LYS A 38 9.58 28.56 -4.16
CA LYS A 38 10.18 28.61 -2.82
C LYS A 38 11.71 28.52 -2.83
N LEU A 39 12.35 28.79 -3.97
CA LEU A 39 13.81 28.79 -4.10
C LEU A 39 14.54 29.58 -2.99
N PRO A 40 14.09 30.80 -2.60
CA PRO A 40 14.76 31.54 -1.51
C PRO A 40 14.71 30.82 -0.16
N GLU A 41 13.59 30.15 0.16
CA GLU A 41 13.44 29.38 1.40
C GLU A 41 14.27 28.09 1.37
N LEU A 42 14.34 27.43 0.21
CA LEU A 42 15.12 26.20 0.01
C LEU A 42 16.61 26.48 0.18
N ARG A 43 17.14 27.53 -0.46
CA ARG A 43 18.54 27.96 -0.30
C ARG A 43 18.87 28.17 1.17
N LYS A 44 18.00 28.85 1.91
CA LYS A 44 18.18 29.08 3.35
C LYS A 44 18.15 27.78 4.16
N ALA A 45 17.23 26.86 3.88
CA ALA A 45 17.14 25.58 4.58
C ALA A 45 18.37 24.67 4.33
N LEU A 46 18.90 24.71 3.11
CA LEU A 46 20.05 23.92 2.66
C LEU A 46 21.40 24.46 3.15
N THR A 47 21.43 25.59 3.87
CA THR A 47 22.66 26.09 4.53
C THR A 47 23.08 25.26 5.75
N THR A 48 22.24 24.34 6.21
CA THR A 48 22.60 23.47 7.34
C THR A 48 23.74 22.53 6.96
N ARG A 49 24.71 22.39 7.87
CA ARG A 49 25.96 21.67 7.63
C ARG A 49 25.73 20.17 7.38
N PHE A 50 25.57 19.81 6.10
CA PHE A 50 25.58 18.43 5.63
C PHE A 50 27.03 17.91 5.66
N ARG A 51 27.24 16.71 6.20
CA ARG A 51 28.56 16.10 6.39
C ARG A 51 28.55 14.71 5.77
N ASP A 52 29.72 14.14 5.54
CA ASP A 52 29.90 12.79 4.99
C ASP A 52 29.13 11.73 5.79
N HIS A 53 29.07 11.87 7.12
CA HIS A 53 28.27 10.98 7.96
C HIS A 53 26.76 11.06 7.67
N HIS A 54 26.23 12.26 7.40
CA HIS A 54 24.82 12.42 7.01
C HIS A 54 24.58 11.90 5.59
N ALA A 55 25.54 12.09 4.68
CA ALA A 55 25.50 11.53 3.32
C ALA A 55 25.41 9.99 3.37
N PHE A 56 26.23 9.37 4.23
CA PHE A 56 26.22 7.93 4.44
C PHE A 56 24.86 7.43 4.96
N LEU A 57 24.35 8.01 6.05
CA LEU A 57 23.06 7.59 6.62
C LEU A 57 21.90 7.81 5.65
N LEU A 58 21.84 8.98 5.00
CA LEU A 58 20.81 9.29 4.00
C LEU A 58 20.86 8.31 2.82
N GLY A 59 22.07 7.99 2.33
CA GLY A 59 22.26 7.00 1.27
C GLY A 59 21.72 5.62 1.65
N ARG A 60 22.00 5.15 2.87
CA ARG A 60 21.47 3.87 3.36
C ARG A 60 19.95 3.86 3.46
N MET A 61 19.36 4.94 3.97
CA MET A 61 17.90 5.06 4.10
C MET A 61 17.22 5.14 2.72
N LEU A 62 17.79 5.92 1.81
CA LEU A 62 17.24 6.08 0.45
C LEU A 62 17.32 4.78 -0.34
N THR A 63 18.45 4.08 -0.28
CA THR A 63 18.60 2.73 -0.89
C THR A 63 17.51 1.79 -0.38
N HIS A 64 17.24 1.78 0.93
CA HIS A 64 16.21 0.89 1.48
C HIS A 64 14.80 1.24 1.00
N VAL A 65 14.48 2.53 0.84
CA VAL A 65 13.20 2.95 0.27
C VAL A 65 13.09 2.50 -1.19
N GLU A 66 14.15 2.68 -1.97
CA GLU A 66 14.21 2.27 -3.38
C GLU A 66 14.08 0.76 -3.56
N ASP A 67 14.74 -0.02 -2.70
CA ASP A 67 14.63 -1.48 -2.67
C ASP A 67 13.17 -1.91 -2.38
N LEU A 68 12.53 -1.31 -1.37
CA LEU A 68 11.14 -1.61 -1.03
C LEU A 68 10.18 -1.24 -2.15
N GLU A 69 10.41 -0.11 -2.84
CA GLU A 69 9.62 0.27 -4.01
C GLU A 69 9.78 -0.72 -5.16
N SER A 70 11.02 -1.18 -5.41
CA SER A 70 11.29 -2.21 -6.40
C SER A 70 10.59 -3.53 -6.06
N ASP A 71 10.64 -3.95 -4.79
CA ASP A 71 9.96 -5.16 -4.33
C ASP A 71 8.44 -5.03 -4.45
N ILE A 72 7.86 -3.87 -4.09
CA ILE A 72 6.44 -3.59 -4.27
C ILE A 72 6.02 -3.71 -5.72
N GLU A 73 6.79 -3.15 -6.66
CA GLU A 73 6.50 -3.23 -8.09
C GLU A 73 6.56 -4.67 -8.58
N ALA A 74 7.65 -5.39 -8.29
CA ALA A 74 7.84 -6.78 -8.69
C ALA A 74 6.73 -7.71 -8.16
N ILE A 75 6.32 -7.50 -6.90
CA ILE A 75 5.22 -8.26 -6.30
C ILE A 75 3.89 -7.88 -6.95
N SER A 76 3.66 -6.59 -7.23
CA SER A 76 2.44 -6.12 -7.88
C SER A 76 2.29 -6.72 -9.28
N GLU A 77 3.34 -6.70 -10.09
CA GLU A 77 3.36 -7.37 -11.40
C GLU A 77 3.06 -8.87 -11.28
N ARG A 78 3.67 -9.54 -10.30
CA ARG A 78 3.41 -10.96 -10.06
C ARG A 78 1.96 -11.22 -9.65
N VAL A 79 1.37 -10.36 -8.82
CA VAL A 79 -0.05 -10.46 -8.44
C VAL A 79 -0.95 -10.29 -9.66
N GLU A 80 -0.71 -9.28 -10.50
CA GLU A 80 -1.50 -9.07 -11.72
C GLU A 80 -1.43 -10.26 -12.66
N ALA A 81 -0.23 -10.82 -12.90
CA ALA A 81 -0.05 -12.00 -13.72
C ALA A 81 -0.77 -13.24 -13.14
N THR A 82 -0.77 -13.39 -11.82
CA THR A 82 -1.43 -14.51 -11.12
C THR A 82 -2.95 -14.38 -11.18
N ILE A 83 -3.47 -13.16 -11.15
CA ILE A 83 -4.91 -12.87 -11.17
C ILE A 83 -5.48 -12.88 -12.59
N ALA A 84 -4.67 -12.64 -13.61
CA ALA A 84 -5.11 -12.56 -15.01
C ALA A 84 -6.03 -13.71 -15.48
N PRO A 85 -5.78 -15.00 -15.14
CA PRO A 85 -6.69 -16.10 -15.50
C PRO A 85 -8.09 -16.00 -14.89
N PHE A 86 -8.24 -15.23 -13.81
CA PHE A 86 -9.48 -15.06 -13.05
C PHE A 86 -10.13 -13.68 -13.24
N ALA A 87 -9.77 -12.96 -14.31
CA ALA A 87 -10.27 -11.61 -14.59
C ALA A 87 -11.81 -11.54 -14.58
N ARG A 88 -12.48 -12.59 -15.07
CA ARG A 88 -13.95 -12.65 -15.08
C ARG A 88 -14.53 -12.73 -13.67
N GLN A 89 -13.93 -13.51 -12.77
CA GLN A 89 -14.36 -13.62 -11.38
C GLN A 89 -14.19 -12.28 -10.65
N VAL A 90 -13.06 -11.60 -10.88
CA VAL A 90 -12.80 -10.26 -10.31
C VAL A 90 -13.82 -9.23 -10.83
N GLU A 91 -14.13 -9.26 -12.12
CA GLU A 91 -15.16 -8.39 -12.71
C GLU A 91 -16.53 -8.62 -12.06
N LEU A 92 -16.94 -9.89 -11.90
CA LEU A 92 -18.20 -10.24 -11.25
C LEU A 92 -18.25 -9.77 -9.79
N LEU A 93 -17.18 -9.97 -9.02
CA LEU A 93 -17.10 -9.50 -7.64
C LEU A 93 -17.16 -7.97 -7.53
N THR A 94 -16.58 -7.25 -8.50
CA THR A 94 -16.59 -5.78 -8.53
C THR A 94 -17.99 -5.21 -8.81
N THR A 95 -18.94 -6.04 -9.28
CA THR A 95 -20.34 -5.61 -9.42
C THR A 95 -21.06 -5.44 -8.09
N ILE A 96 -20.52 -5.98 -6.99
CA ILE A 96 -21.07 -5.84 -5.65
C ILE A 96 -20.80 -4.41 -5.15
N PRO A 97 -21.84 -3.63 -4.76
CA PRO A 97 -21.65 -2.28 -4.24
C PRO A 97 -20.67 -2.26 -3.05
N GLY A 98 -19.66 -1.39 -3.13
CA GLY A 98 -18.60 -1.27 -2.11
C GLY A 98 -17.40 -2.20 -2.32
N VAL A 99 -17.43 -3.12 -3.30
CA VAL A 99 -16.29 -3.98 -3.64
C VAL A 99 -15.53 -3.37 -4.82
N GLY A 100 -14.36 -2.80 -4.54
CA GLY A 100 -13.42 -2.35 -5.59
C GLY A 100 -12.51 -3.48 -6.08
N LYS A 101 -11.77 -3.25 -7.17
CA LYS A 101 -10.85 -4.23 -7.79
C LYS A 101 -9.98 -4.93 -6.75
N ARG A 102 -9.26 -4.17 -5.90
CA ARG A 102 -8.36 -4.74 -4.88
C ARG A 102 -9.10 -5.60 -3.87
N SER A 103 -10.29 -5.19 -3.44
CA SER A 103 -11.12 -5.99 -2.53
C SER A 103 -11.59 -7.27 -3.21
N ALA A 104 -11.99 -7.23 -4.48
CA ALA A 104 -12.36 -8.41 -5.27
C ALA A 104 -11.20 -9.40 -5.42
N GLU A 105 -9.98 -8.91 -5.68
CA GLU A 105 -8.76 -9.72 -5.73
C GLU A 105 -8.50 -10.44 -4.41
N VAL A 106 -8.60 -9.71 -3.28
CA VAL A 106 -8.44 -10.27 -1.94
C VAL A 106 -9.52 -11.30 -1.64
N ILE A 107 -10.79 -11.00 -1.95
CA ILE A 107 -11.90 -11.94 -1.78
C ILE A 107 -11.59 -13.24 -2.52
N LEU A 108 -11.21 -13.15 -3.79
CA LEU A 108 -10.90 -14.30 -4.62
C LEU A 108 -9.69 -15.10 -4.08
N ALA A 109 -8.66 -14.42 -3.58
CA ALA A 109 -7.49 -15.08 -2.99
C ALA A 109 -7.84 -15.85 -1.70
N GLU A 110 -8.78 -15.34 -0.91
CA GLU A 110 -9.22 -15.96 0.34
C GLU A 110 -10.18 -17.14 0.11
N ILE A 111 -11.13 -17.00 -0.82
CA ILE A 111 -12.17 -18.03 -1.06
C ILE A 111 -11.77 -19.05 -2.13
N GLY A 112 -10.74 -18.75 -2.93
CA GLY A 112 -10.34 -19.53 -4.09
C GLY A 112 -11.30 -19.39 -5.29
N SER A 113 -10.97 -20.03 -6.40
CA SER A 113 -11.82 -20.06 -7.60
C SER A 113 -12.79 -21.24 -7.63
N ASP A 114 -12.57 -22.25 -6.79
CA ASP A 114 -13.39 -23.47 -6.72
C ASP A 114 -14.49 -23.33 -5.68
N MET A 115 -15.70 -23.03 -6.15
CA MET A 115 -16.87 -22.88 -5.28
C MET A 115 -17.46 -24.21 -4.81
N SER A 116 -16.98 -25.38 -5.29
CA SER A 116 -17.42 -26.69 -4.78
C SER A 116 -17.06 -26.91 -3.31
N GLN A 117 -16.05 -26.17 -2.82
CA GLN A 117 -15.64 -26.12 -1.41
C GLN A 117 -16.74 -25.57 -0.50
N PHE A 118 -17.68 -24.79 -1.05
CA PHE A 118 -18.82 -24.22 -0.34
C PHE A 118 -20.13 -24.76 -0.91
N PRO A 119 -20.78 -25.73 -0.25
CA PRO A 119 -22.02 -26.34 -0.76
C PRO A 119 -23.14 -25.32 -1.04
N THR A 120 -23.18 -24.23 -0.25
CA THR A 120 -24.09 -23.11 -0.48
C THR A 120 -23.44 -21.78 -0.10
N ALA A 121 -23.98 -20.67 -0.59
CA ALA A 121 -23.54 -19.33 -0.19
C ALA A 121 -23.60 -19.08 1.33
N ALA A 122 -24.52 -19.75 2.04
CA ALA A 122 -24.59 -19.66 3.51
C ALA A 122 -23.38 -20.30 4.20
N HIS A 123 -22.78 -21.34 3.62
CA HIS A 123 -21.56 -21.95 4.13
C HIS A 123 -20.38 -20.98 3.98
N LEU A 124 -20.27 -20.29 2.84
CA LEU A 124 -19.26 -19.25 2.63
C LEU A 124 -19.44 -18.10 3.63
N ALA A 125 -20.66 -17.58 3.81
CA ALA A 125 -20.93 -16.47 4.74
C ALA A 125 -20.67 -16.84 6.21
N SER A 126 -20.92 -18.10 6.57
CA SER A 126 -20.61 -18.67 7.89
C SER A 126 -19.09 -18.81 8.10
N TRP A 127 -18.38 -19.32 7.09
CA TRP A 127 -16.91 -19.44 7.10
C TRP A 127 -16.21 -18.08 7.16
N ALA A 128 -16.66 -17.11 6.36
CA ALA A 128 -16.18 -15.74 6.38
C ALA A 128 -16.47 -15.03 7.72
N GLY A 129 -17.35 -15.60 8.55
CA GLY A 129 -17.75 -15.02 9.82
C GLY A 129 -18.42 -13.68 9.62
N ILE A 130 -19.28 -13.56 8.59
CA ILE A 130 -20.14 -12.39 8.34
C ILE A 130 -21.54 -12.67 8.92
N CYS A 131 -21.90 -13.94 9.08
CA CYS A 131 -23.13 -14.37 9.75
C CYS A 131 -22.98 -14.34 11.29
N PRO A 132 -23.99 -13.84 12.05
CA PRO A 132 -23.99 -13.94 13.50
C PRO A 132 -23.93 -15.41 13.96
N ASP A 133 -23.16 -15.68 15.01
CA ASP A 133 -23.02 -17.03 15.57
C ASP A 133 -24.39 -17.54 16.08
N GLN A 134 -24.66 -18.84 15.98
CA GLN A 134 -25.89 -19.43 16.52
C GLN A 134 -25.55 -20.23 17.78
N ARG A 135 -25.72 -19.58 18.94
CA ARG A 135 -25.49 -20.20 20.25
C ARG A 135 -26.82 -20.60 20.87
N GLU A 136 -27.09 -21.89 20.90
CA GLU A 136 -28.27 -22.44 21.54
C GLU A 136 -27.87 -23.57 22.48
N SER A 137 -28.39 -23.56 23.70
CA SER A 137 -28.21 -24.67 24.65
C SER A 137 -29.51 -24.90 25.40
N ALA A 138 -29.94 -26.16 25.50
CA ALA A 138 -31.21 -26.53 26.15
C ALA A 138 -32.42 -25.71 25.64
N GLY A 139 -32.52 -25.49 24.32
CA GLY A 139 -33.63 -24.78 23.68
C GLY A 139 -33.67 -23.27 23.92
N LYS A 140 -32.63 -22.68 24.54
CA LYS A 140 -32.53 -21.23 24.77
C LYS A 140 -31.47 -20.62 23.88
N ARG A 141 -31.88 -19.68 23.01
CA ARG A 141 -30.98 -18.83 22.23
C ARG A 141 -30.19 -17.89 23.15
N LYS A 142 -28.87 -17.92 23.03
CA LYS A 142 -27.92 -17.05 23.73
C LYS A 142 -27.49 -15.90 22.81
N SER A 143 -27.14 -14.76 23.40
CA SER A 143 -26.51 -13.65 22.66
C SER A 143 -25.24 -14.15 21.97
N ALA A 144 -25.11 -13.80 20.69
CA ALA A 144 -24.07 -14.33 19.84
C ALA A 144 -23.45 -13.19 19.03
N LYS A 145 -22.12 -13.11 19.10
CA LYS A 145 -21.33 -12.16 18.31
C LYS A 145 -20.89 -12.84 17.03
N THR A 146 -20.72 -12.07 15.96
CA THR A 146 -20.14 -12.57 14.72
C THR A 146 -18.75 -13.17 15.00
N ARG A 147 -18.49 -14.41 14.55
CA ARG A 147 -17.23 -15.13 14.84
C ARG A 147 -16.01 -14.38 14.31
N ARG A 148 -14.80 -14.67 14.81
CA ARG A 148 -13.57 -14.28 14.11
C ARG A 148 -13.44 -15.16 12.86
N GLY A 149 -14.05 -14.75 11.75
CA GLY A 149 -13.90 -15.37 10.43
C GLY A 149 -12.74 -14.75 9.65
N ALA A 150 -12.70 -14.98 8.33
CA ALA A 150 -11.67 -14.44 7.45
C ALA A 150 -11.49 -12.93 7.64
N GLN A 151 -10.36 -12.55 8.23
CA GLN A 151 -10.10 -11.16 8.67
C GLN A 151 -10.09 -10.20 7.48
N HIS A 152 -9.59 -10.66 6.33
CA HIS A 152 -9.46 -9.89 5.11
C HIS A 152 -10.79 -9.67 4.36
N LEU A 153 -11.88 -10.35 4.76
CA LEU A 153 -13.22 -10.17 4.19
C LEU A 153 -14.11 -9.20 5.00
N ARG A 154 -13.55 -8.55 6.04
CA ARG A 154 -14.29 -7.66 6.97
C ARG A 154 -13.96 -6.17 6.82
N THR A 155 -13.24 -5.79 5.78
CA THR A 155 -12.95 -4.39 5.40
C THR A 155 -14.19 -3.67 4.94
#